data_AF-A0A9Q4SWA4-F1
#
_entry.id   AF-A0A9Q4SWA4-F1
#
_cell.length_a   1.000
_cell.length_b   1.000
_cell.length_c   1.000
_cell.angle_alpha   90.00
_cell.angle_beta   90.00
_cell.angle_gamma   90.00
#
_symmetry.space_group_name_H-M   'P 1'
#
loop_
_entity.id
_entity.type
_entity.pdbx_description
1 polymer ?
#
loop_
_entity_poly.entity_id
_entity_poly.type
_entity_poly.pdbx_seq_one_letter_code
_entity_poly.pdbx_strand_id
1 'polypeptide(L)' 'MNDKNKLAAALLAIFLGGLGIHKFYLRKVGMGILYLIFCWTGIPAIIGFIEGIYYLCISDQTFNDKYNRN' A
#
# COMPACT_ATOMS: atom_id res chain seq x y z
N MET A 1 -12.89 -16.84 -1.70
CA MET A 1 -12.85 -15.37 -1.69
C MET A 1 -11.45 -14.99 -1.21
N ASN A 2 -10.66 -14.30 -2.03
CA ASN A 2 -9.27 -13.95 -1.70
C ASN A 2 -9.25 -12.45 -1.37
N ASP A 3 -9.78 -12.13 -0.19
CA ASP A 3 -9.86 -10.76 0.31
C ASP A 3 -8.45 -10.28 0.67
N LYS A 4 -8.09 -9.09 0.22
CA LYS A 4 -6.81 -8.47 0.57
C LYS A 4 -6.85 -8.13 2.05
N ASN A 5 -5.80 -8.49 2.79
CA ASN A 5 -5.69 -8.17 4.21
C ASN A 5 -5.17 -6.74 4.41
N LYS A 6 -5.91 -5.94 5.19
CA LYS A 6 -5.51 -4.58 5.59
C LYS A 6 -4.16 -4.59 6.30
N LEU A 7 -3.98 -5.48 7.28
CA LEU A 7 -2.73 -5.62 8.03
C LEU A 7 -1.55 -5.98 7.13
N ALA A 8 -1.75 -6.85 6.14
CA ALA A 8 -0.70 -7.17 5.18
C ALA A 8 -0.33 -5.94 4.34
N ALA A 9 -1.31 -5.18 3.84
CA ALA A 9 -1.07 -3.95 3.08
C ALA A 9 -0.34 -2.88 3.92
N ALA A 10 -0.70 -2.73 5.20
CA ALA A 10 -0.05 -1.80 6.12
C ALA A 10 1.40 -2.20 6.42
N LEU A 11 1.64 -3.48 6.71
CA LEU A 11 2.99 -3.99 7.00
C LEU A 11 3.90 -3.86 5.78
N LEU A 12 3.39 -4.19 4.59
CA LEU A 12 4.09 -3.98 3.32
C LEU A 12 4.39 -2.51 3.06
N ALA A 13 3.48 -1.60 3.42
CA ALA A 13 3.69 -0.16 3.24
C ALA A 13 4.73 0.41 4.22
N ILE A 14 4.80 -0.10 5.46
CA ILE A 14 5.78 0.35 6.47
C ILE A 14 7.19 -0.19 6.16
N PHE A 15 7.31 -1.49 5.89
CA PHE A 15 8.61 -2.13 5.69
C PHE A 15 9.12 -1.99 4.25
N LEU A 16 8.22 -2.07 3.27
CA LEU A 16 8.51 -2.12 1.83
C LEU A 16 7.91 -0.92 1.08
N GLY A 17 7.50 0.15 1.79
CA GLY A 17 6.89 1.35 1.20
C GLY A 17 7.79 2.08 0.22
N GLY A 18 9.10 2.10 0.48
CA GLY A 18 10.09 2.68 -0.44
C GLY A 18 10.12 2.02 -1.81
N LEU A 19 9.80 0.72 -1.88
CA LEU A 19 9.72 -0.04 -3.12
C LEU A 19 8.31 -0.01 -3.74
N GLY A 20 7.30 0.49 -3.01
CA GLY A 20 5.91 0.53 -3.47
C GLY A 20 5.21 -0.83 -3.56
N ILE A 21 5.74 -1.87 -2.92
CA ILE A 21 5.24 -3.25 -3.04
C ILE A 21 3.80 -3.40 -2.52
N HIS A 22 3.41 -2.59 -1.54
CA HIS A 22 2.03 -2.53 -1.05
C HIS A 22 1.02 -2.13 -2.14
N LYS A 23 1.40 -1.31 -3.12
CA LYS A 23 0.51 -0.98 -4.26
C LYS A 23 0.28 -2.18 -5.17
N PHE A 24 1.29 -3.02 -5.37
CA PHE A 24 1.14 -4.27 -6.15
C PHE A 24 0.20 -5.25 -5.45
N TYR A 25 0.32 -5.38 -4.12
CA TYR A 25 -0.61 -6.18 -3.31
C TYR A 25 -2.07 -5.70 -3.48
N LEU A 26 -2.28 -4.39 -3.57
CA LEU A 26 -3.60 -3.80 -3.79
C LEU A 26 -4.10 -3.90 -5.24
N ARG A 27 -3.37 -4.56 -6.15
CA ARG A 27 -3.59 -4.60 -7.62
C ARG A 27 -3.49 -3.24 -8.31
N LYS A 28 -2.81 -2.27 -7.70
CA LYS A 28 -2.53 -0.94 -8.29
C LYS A 28 -1.13 -0.89 -8.92
N VAL A 29 -0.92 -1.72 -9.94
CA VAL A 29 0.38 -1.93 -10.60
C VAL A 29 0.98 -0.62 -11.13
N GLY A 30 0.19 0.26 -11.74
CA GLY A 30 0.69 1.54 -12.26
C GLY A 30 1.30 2.46 -11.18
N MET A 31 0.68 2.52 -9.99
CA MET A 31 1.22 3.25 -8.85
C MET A 31 2.46 2.56 -8.27
N GLY A 32 2.49 1.22 -8.26
CA GLY A 32 3.66 0.46 -7.83
C GLY A 32 4.88 0.71 -8.72
N ILE A 33 4.70 0.76 -10.04
CA ILE A 33 5.79 1.08 -10.99
C ILE A 33 6.29 2.51 -10.76
N LEU A 34 5.40 3.48 -10.53
CA LEU A 34 5.80 4.85 -10.21
C LEU A 34 6.68 4.90 -8.96
N TYR A 35 6.31 4.16 -7.91
CA TYR A 35 7.11 4.08 -6.69
C TYR A 35 8.48 3.45 -6.93
N LEU A 36 8.57 2.40 -7.75
CA LEU A 36 9.86 1.79 -8.10
C LEU A 36 10.79 2.75 -8.85
N ILE A 37 10.26 3.52 -9.81
CA ILE A 37 11.04 4.50 -10.58
C ILE A 37 11.54 5.64 -9.66
N PHE A 38 10.73 6.05 -8.69
CA PHE A 38 11.11 7.08 -7.72
C PHE A 38 11.81 6.55 -6.46
N CYS A 39 12.03 5.23 -6.32
CA CYS A 39 12.57 4.64 -5.09
C CYS A 39 13.92 5.25 -4.68
N TRP A 40 14.75 5.60 -5.66
CA TRP A 40 16.05 6.24 -5.45
C TRP A 40 15.99 7.66 -4.87
N THR A 41 14.84 8.36 -4.96
CA THR A 41 14.69 9.71 -4.39
C THR A 41 14.34 9.69 -2.90
N GLY A 42 14.05 8.51 -2.32
CA GLY A 42 13.61 8.36 -0.93
C GLY A 42 12.19 8.87 -0.64
N ILE A 43 11.58 9.65 -1.54
CA ILE A 43 10.21 10.16 -1.42
C ILE A 43 9.19 9.02 -1.26
N PRO A 44 9.25 7.92 -2.05
CA PRO A 44 8.29 6.82 -1.91
C PRO A 44 8.35 6.13 -0.54
N ALA A 45 9.49 6.16 0.14
CA ALA A 45 9.62 5.58 1.47
C ALA A 45 8.80 6.37 2.49
N ILE A 46 8.84 7.70 2.43
CA ILE A 46 8.06 8.59 3.30
C ILE A 46 6.57 8.42 3.01
N ILE A 47 6.17 8.46 1.73
CA ILE A 47 4.76 8.33 1.35
C ILE A 47 4.23 6.94 1.71
N GLY A 48 5.01 5.88 1.45
CA GLY A 48 4.68 4.51 1.83
C GLY A 48 4.50 4.34 3.34
N PHE A 49 5.35 4.97 4.14
CA PHE A 49 5.20 4.98 5.60
C PHE A 49 3.91 5.65 6.05
N ILE A 50 3.58 6.83 5.48
CA ILE A 50 2.32 7.54 5.77
C ILE A 50 1.11 6.71 5.33
N GLU A 51 1.15 6.10 4.13
CA GLU A 51 0.09 5.21 3.65
C GLU A 51 -0.07 3.98 4.57
N GLY A 52 1.04 3.43 5.08
CA GLY A 52 1.03 2.32 6.03
C GLY A 52 0.33 2.68 7.34
N ILE A 53 0.65 3.83 7.93
CA ILE A 53 -0.06 4.34 9.12
C ILE A 53 -1.53 4.61 8.79
N TYR A 54 -1.82 5.22 7.64
CA TYR A 54 -3.19 5.46 7.20
C TYR A 54 -3.99 4.14 7.10
N TYR A 55 -3.41 3.08 6.54
CA TYR A 55 -4.05 1.76 6.49
C TYR A 55 -4.26 1.13 7.87
N LEU A 56 -3.41 1.41 8.85
CA LEU A 56 -3.63 1.00 10.24
C LEU A 56 -4.76 1.80 10.91
N CYS A 57 -4.87 3.09 10.61
CA CYS A 57 -5.88 3.98 11.19
C CYS A 57 -7.29 3.78 10.62
N ILE A 58 -7.44 3.36 9.37
CA ILE A 58 -8.77 3.14 8.78
C ILE A 58 -9.38 1.79 9.22
N SER A 59 -10.71 1.73 9.26
CA SER A 59 -11.42 0.49 9.57
C SER A 59 -11.32 -0.54 8.45
N ASP A 60 -11.41 -1.83 8.80
CA ASP A 60 -11.42 -2.92 7.82
C ASP A 60 -12.58 -2.81 6.83
N GLN A 61 -13.72 -2.25 7.25
CA GLN A 61 -14.84 -1.97 6.36
C GLN A 61 -14.45 -0.98 5.25
N THR A 62 -13.87 0.17 5.62
CA THR A 62 -13.42 1.19 4.64
C THR A 62 -12.34 0.65 3.71
N PHE A 63 -11.44 -0.20 4.22
CA PHE A 63 -10.44 -0.86 3.39
C PHE A 63 -11.09 -1.84 2.40
N ASN A 64 -12.01 -2.69 2.88
CA ASN A 64 -12.69 -3.70 2.08
C ASN A 64 -13.53 -3.06 0.96
N ASP A 65 -14.29 -2.01 1.28
CA ASP A 65 -15.09 -1.25 0.31
C ASP A 65 -14.24 -0.60 -0.79
N LYS A 66 -13.01 -0.19 -0.48
CA LYS A 66 -12.15 0.52 -1.43
C LYS A 66 -11.25 -0.40 -2.26
N TYR A 67 -10.90 -1.58 -1.73
CA TYR A 67 -9.89 -2.45 -2.34
C TYR A 67 -10.35 -3.86 -2.70
N ASN A 68 -11.40 -4.39 -2.05
CA ASN A 68 -11.92 -5.74 -2.31
C ASN A 68 -13.29 -5.74 -3.01
N ARG A 69 -13.97 -4.59 -3.05
CA ARG A 69 -15.29 -4.42 -3.68
C ARG A 69 -15.25 -4.13 -5.20
N ASN A 70 -14.16 -4.49 -5.90
CA ASN A 70 -14.01 -4.33 -7.36
C ASN A 70 -13.85 -5.67 -8.06
#